data_AF-A0A9E2X539-F1
#
_entry.id   AF-A0A9E2X539-F1
#
_cell.length_a   1.000
_cell.length_b   1.000
_cell.length_c   1.000
_cell.angle_alpha   90.00
_cell.angle_beta   90.00
_cell.angle_gamma   90.00
#
_symmetry.space_group_name_H-M   'P 1'
#
loop_
_entity.id
_entity.type
_entity.pdbx_description
1 polymer ?
#
loop_
_entity_poly.entity_id
_entity_poly.type
_entity_poly.pdbx_seq_one_letter_code
_entity_poly.pdbx_strand_id
1 'polypeptide(L)'
;PMAEPIAPFATVALDVEDLLPGIAWPRQIEVRAGKHMVRPRYEIVECGRRRIAHVNVERDDLKPDPALSRLSENLGKGYLLPAPVMPVGKWRTFVLPTPMATDQKELPIAALVYDPEGHEVLRYGIPKLPRSHETALDLDTLPGIEALGNGYGHIELVYDFSAGGAADGWLHALFRYRHRRSGHAAETSFGAHIFNTILTYRDEPQSYAGRPPGLSTRLFLRLGETGYDTFCLLIYPASRQWRAKSATEIILHRGDGAEVARTSLSIPCSGSRLFYYSLVFDPPTRAQAGSGAYIVIRDTTCRLFGYHGLIGRNDAFSLDHMFGF
;
A
#
# COMPACT_ATOMS: atom_id res chain seq x y z
N PRO A 1 -12.18 -0.60 -26.97
CA PRO A 1 -11.57 0.56 -27.67
C PRO A 1 -12.58 1.69 -27.77
N MET A 2 -12.22 2.91 -27.36
CA MET A 2 -13.07 4.06 -27.62
C MET A 2 -13.14 4.34 -29.11
N ALA A 3 -14.35 4.38 -29.67
CA ALA A 3 -14.56 4.57 -31.11
C ALA A 3 -14.33 6.04 -31.54
N GLU A 4 -14.55 6.99 -30.64
CA GLU A 4 -14.44 8.42 -30.92
C GLU A 4 -13.26 9.05 -30.16
N PRO A 5 -12.51 9.97 -30.80
CA PRO A 5 -11.45 10.71 -30.13
C PRO A 5 -12.01 11.66 -29.06
N ILE A 6 -11.39 11.68 -27.88
CA ILE A 6 -11.70 12.66 -26.83
C ILE A 6 -10.95 13.96 -27.15
N ALA A 7 -11.67 15.09 -27.23
CA ALA A 7 -11.04 16.41 -27.42
C ALA A 7 -10.12 16.78 -26.23
N PRO A 8 -9.10 17.65 -26.43
CA PRO A 8 -8.27 18.12 -25.33
C PRO A 8 -9.09 18.69 -24.16
N PHE A 9 -8.80 18.22 -22.94
CA PHE A 9 -9.52 18.57 -21.70
C PHE A 9 -11.00 18.15 -21.63
N ALA A 10 -11.52 17.42 -22.62
CA ALA A 10 -12.85 16.82 -22.51
C ALA A 10 -12.79 15.57 -21.62
N THR A 11 -13.90 15.33 -20.93
CA THR A 11 -14.10 14.11 -20.12
C THR A 11 -15.24 13.32 -20.73
N VAL A 12 -15.06 12.01 -20.82
CA VAL A 12 -16.12 11.07 -21.19
C VAL A 12 -16.47 10.21 -19.98
N ALA A 13 -17.76 10.01 -19.74
CA ALA A 13 -18.20 9.00 -18.79
C ALA A 13 -18.16 7.64 -19.47
N LEU A 14 -17.58 6.65 -18.80
CA LEU A 14 -17.55 5.26 -19.25
C LEU A 14 -18.33 4.41 -18.26
N ASP A 15 -19.31 3.66 -18.75
CA ASP A 15 -19.98 2.64 -17.95
C ASP A 15 -19.20 1.33 -18.04
N VAL A 16 -18.73 0.83 -16.89
CA VAL A 16 -17.98 -0.42 -16.82
C VAL A 16 -18.88 -1.62 -17.12
N GLU A 17 -20.18 -1.55 -16.80
CA GLU A 17 -21.12 -2.64 -17.06
C GLU A 17 -21.36 -2.82 -18.57
N ASP A 18 -21.43 -1.72 -19.32
CA ASP A 18 -21.55 -1.76 -20.78
C ASP A 18 -20.27 -2.30 -21.43
N LEU A 19 -19.10 -1.91 -20.92
CA LEU A 19 -17.80 -2.27 -21.48
C LEU A 19 -17.39 -3.72 -21.14
N LEU A 20 -17.71 -4.17 -19.94
CA LEU A 20 -17.28 -5.45 -19.36
C LEU A 20 -18.49 -6.12 -18.67
N PRO A 21 -19.48 -6.59 -19.44
CA PRO A 21 -20.73 -7.10 -18.89
C PRO A 21 -20.49 -8.31 -18.00
N GLY A 22 -21.11 -8.28 -16.82
CA GLY A 22 -21.01 -9.34 -15.82
C GLY A 22 -19.63 -9.46 -15.17
N ILE A 23 -18.72 -8.49 -15.32
CA ILE A 23 -17.45 -8.46 -14.59
C ILE A 23 -17.71 -8.44 -13.08
N ALA A 24 -16.92 -9.21 -12.34
CA ALA A 24 -17.04 -9.29 -10.89
C ALA A 24 -15.68 -9.54 -10.27
N TRP A 25 -15.45 -8.95 -9.09
CA TRP A 25 -14.29 -9.25 -8.28
C TRP A 25 -14.17 -10.75 -8.01
N PRO A 26 -12.98 -11.38 -8.13
CA PRO A 26 -11.65 -10.79 -8.25
C PRO A 26 -11.10 -10.63 -9.68
N ARG A 27 -11.95 -10.62 -10.72
CA ARG A 27 -11.47 -10.30 -12.07
C ARG A 27 -10.91 -8.89 -12.14
N GLN A 28 -9.82 -8.76 -12.88
CA GLN A 28 -9.05 -7.53 -12.99
C GLN A 28 -9.60 -6.67 -14.12
N ILE A 29 -9.71 -5.37 -13.86
CA ILE A 29 -9.92 -4.37 -14.89
C ILE A 29 -8.58 -3.68 -15.11
N GLU A 30 -8.18 -3.57 -16.36
CA GLU A 30 -6.92 -2.99 -16.79
C GLU A 30 -7.20 -1.87 -17.78
N VAL A 31 -6.62 -0.70 -17.55
CA VAL A 31 -6.73 0.45 -18.45
C VAL A 31 -5.38 0.75 -19.07
N ARG A 32 -5.35 0.82 -20.39
CA ARG A 32 -4.20 1.31 -21.16
C ARG A 32 -4.47 2.73 -21.63
N ALA A 33 -3.82 3.69 -20.97
CA ALA A 33 -3.95 5.12 -21.29
C ALA A 33 -2.57 5.80 -21.51
N GLY A 34 -1.53 5.00 -21.74
CA GLY A 34 -0.15 5.49 -21.82
C GLY A 34 0.24 6.26 -20.56
N LYS A 35 0.98 7.37 -20.74
CA LYS A 35 1.40 8.26 -19.64
C LYS A 35 0.41 9.40 -19.37
N HIS A 36 -0.81 9.32 -19.92
CA HIS A 36 -1.78 10.41 -19.90
C HIS A 36 -2.84 10.30 -18.79
N MET A 37 -2.92 9.15 -18.11
CA MET A 37 -3.86 8.94 -17.01
C MET A 37 -3.12 8.46 -15.77
N VAL A 38 -3.40 9.10 -14.64
CA VAL A 38 -2.79 8.77 -13.35
C VAL A 38 -3.90 8.40 -12.38
N ARG A 39 -3.82 7.20 -11.80
CA ARG A 39 -4.75 6.66 -10.79
C ARG A 39 -6.23 6.75 -11.17
N PRO A 40 -6.64 6.13 -12.28
CA PRO A 40 -8.05 5.92 -12.52
C PRO A 40 -8.73 5.22 -11.35
N ARG A 41 -10.00 5.56 -11.16
CA ARG A 41 -10.91 4.95 -10.20
C ARG A 41 -12.22 4.67 -10.90
N TYR A 42 -12.96 3.68 -10.42
CA TYR A 42 -14.30 3.40 -10.92
C TYR A 42 -15.28 3.27 -9.76
N GLU A 43 -16.55 3.53 -10.04
CA GLU A 43 -17.62 3.33 -9.07
C GLU A 43 -18.08 1.87 -9.09
N ILE A 44 -18.35 1.33 -7.90
CA ILE A 44 -19.00 0.03 -7.74
C ILE A 44 -20.27 0.21 -6.92
N VAL A 45 -21.28 -0.63 -7.20
CA VAL A 45 -22.47 -0.74 -6.36
C VAL A 45 -22.39 -2.03 -5.56
N GLU A 46 -22.32 -1.91 -4.25
CA GLU A 46 -22.32 -3.05 -3.33
C GLU A 46 -23.35 -2.80 -2.22
N CYS A 47 -24.29 -3.73 -2.04
CA CYS A 47 -25.36 -3.63 -1.05
C CYS A 47 -26.13 -2.29 -1.11
N GLY A 48 -26.43 -1.82 -2.32
CA GLY A 48 -27.15 -0.56 -2.55
C GLY A 48 -26.36 0.72 -2.26
N ARG A 49 -25.04 0.62 -2.03
CA ARG A 49 -24.16 1.77 -1.82
C ARG A 49 -23.15 1.88 -2.95
N ARG A 50 -22.90 3.12 -3.39
CA ARG A 50 -21.80 3.42 -4.30
C ARG A 50 -20.49 3.53 -3.52
N ARG A 51 -19.43 2.94 -4.05
CA ARG A 51 -18.07 3.01 -3.52
C ARG A 51 -17.10 3.29 -4.67
N ILE A 52 -15.90 3.73 -4.32
CA ILE A 52 -14.82 3.93 -5.28
C ILE A 52 -13.85 2.75 -5.16
N ALA A 53 -13.51 2.16 -6.29
CA ALA A 53 -12.57 1.04 -6.42
C ALA A 53 -11.32 1.45 -7.23
N HIS A 54 -10.24 0.69 -7.06
CA HIS A 54 -8.98 0.87 -7.78
C HIS A 54 -8.93 0.04 -9.05
N VAL A 55 -8.43 0.64 -10.14
CA VAL A 55 -8.18 -0.07 -11.39
C VAL A 55 -6.70 -0.04 -11.75
N ASN A 56 -6.23 -1.11 -12.38
CA ASN A 56 -4.85 -1.23 -12.81
C ASN A 56 -4.59 -0.39 -14.06
N VAL A 57 -3.41 0.22 -14.13
CA VAL A 57 -2.94 0.94 -15.32
C VAL A 57 -1.83 0.15 -15.97
N GLU A 58 -2.08 -0.41 -17.15
CA GLU A 58 -1.06 -1.20 -17.85
C GLU A 58 0.13 -0.33 -18.27
N ARG A 59 1.30 -0.97 -18.27
CA ARG A 59 2.54 -0.44 -18.82
C ARG A 59 3.03 -1.30 -19.98
N ASP A 60 3.40 -0.67 -21.08
CA ASP A 60 3.99 -1.28 -22.26
C ASP A 60 5.52 -1.10 -22.34
N ASP A 61 6.06 -0.21 -21.51
CA ASP A 61 7.48 0.15 -21.44
C ASP A 61 8.30 -0.75 -20.50
N LEU A 62 7.63 -1.56 -19.67
CA LEU A 62 8.28 -2.56 -18.83
C LEU A 62 8.69 -3.79 -19.64
N LYS A 63 9.79 -4.41 -19.22
CA LYS A 63 10.35 -5.62 -19.84
C LYS A 63 10.81 -6.58 -18.75
N PRO A 64 10.68 -7.90 -18.95
CA PRO A 64 11.28 -8.87 -18.06
C PRO A 64 12.77 -8.64 -17.86
N ASP A 65 13.23 -8.81 -16.63
CA ASP A 65 14.60 -8.60 -16.22
C ASP A 65 15.19 -9.90 -15.64
N PRO A 66 16.01 -10.63 -16.42
CA PRO A 66 16.61 -11.89 -15.98
C PRO A 66 17.59 -11.75 -14.80
N ALA A 67 17.99 -10.54 -14.43
CA ALA A 67 18.85 -10.34 -13.25
C ALA A 67 18.06 -10.40 -11.94
N LEU A 68 16.73 -10.22 -11.95
CA LEU A 68 15.90 -10.19 -10.74
C LEU A 68 16.01 -11.46 -9.90
N SER A 69 16.10 -12.62 -10.54
CA SER A 69 16.25 -13.92 -9.85
C SER A 69 17.55 -14.05 -9.08
N ARG A 70 18.57 -13.25 -9.42
CA ARG A 70 19.89 -13.23 -8.75
C ARG A 70 20.04 -12.09 -7.76
N LEU A 71 19.06 -11.18 -7.69
CA LEU A 71 19.15 -10.03 -6.79
C LEU A 71 19.15 -10.42 -5.32
N SER A 72 18.51 -11.53 -4.95
CA SER A 72 18.36 -11.93 -3.56
C SER A 72 19.70 -12.16 -2.84
N GLU A 73 20.72 -12.61 -3.56
CA GLU A 73 22.09 -12.80 -3.06
C GLU A 73 22.67 -11.49 -2.49
N ASN A 74 22.39 -10.37 -3.16
CA ASN A 74 22.96 -9.06 -2.84
C ASN A 74 21.97 -8.14 -2.10
N LEU A 75 20.69 -8.20 -2.42
CA LEU A 75 19.64 -7.29 -1.95
C LEU A 75 18.63 -7.94 -0.99
N GLY A 76 18.85 -9.19 -0.57
CA GLY A 76 17.97 -9.90 0.34
C GLY A 76 16.61 -10.19 -0.31
N LYS A 77 15.55 -9.54 0.17
CA LYS A 77 14.21 -9.66 -0.40
C LYS A 77 14.03 -8.90 -1.73
N GLY A 78 14.95 -7.99 -2.08
CA GLY A 78 14.84 -7.20 -3.31
C GLY A 78 13.63 -6.27 -3.30
N TYR A 79 12.81 -6.33 -4.34
CA TYR A 79 11.57 -5.55 -4.44
C TYR A 79 10.54 -6.03 -3.42
N LEU A 80 10.01 -5.09 -2.65
CA LEU A 80 8.97 -5.29 -1.65
C LEU A 80 7.74 -4.46 -2.01
N LEU A 81 6.57 -5.06 -1.98
CA LEU A 81 5.30 -4.34 -1.95
C LEU A 81 4.65 -4.52 -0.56
N PRO A 82 4.92 -3.59 0.38
CA PRO A 82 4.35 -3.64 1.71
C PRO A 82 2.92 -3.09 1.74
N ALA A 83 2.01 -3.74 2.46
CA ALA A 83 0.66 -3.25 2.72
C ALA A 83 0.17 -3.61 4.14
N PRO A 84 -0.74 -2.83 4.72
CA PRO A 84 -1.27 -3.09 6.04
C PRO A 84 -1.91 -4.47 6.15
N VAL A 85 -1.76 -5.09 7.31
CA VAL A 85 -2.75 -6.02 7.83
C VAL A 85 -3.45 -5.28 8.96
N MET A 86 -4.64 -4.75 8.66
CA MET A 86 -5.47 -4.06 9.66
C MET A 86 -5.88 -5.03 10.77
N PRO A 87 -6.24 -4.55 11.98
CA PRO A 87 -6.57 -5.43 13.10
C PRO A 87 -7.49 -6.59 12.72
N VAL A 88 -6.98 -7.83 12.77
CA VAL A 88 -7.62 -9.01 12.17
C VAL A 88 -9.00 -9.26 12.78
N GLY A 89 -9.20 -8.94 14.06
CA GLY A 89 -10.50 -9.07 14.71
C GLY A 89 -11.58 -8.09 14.20
N LYS A 90 -11.20 -7.06 13.45
CA LYS A 90 -12.10 -5.99 12.97
C LYS A 90 -12.14 -5.88 11.45
N TRP A 91 -11.07 -6.22 10.76
CA TRP A 91 -10.97 -6.17 9.31
C TRP A 91 -10.57 -7.53 8.73
N ARG A 92 -11.08 -7.80 7.53
CA ARG A 92 -10.59 -8.85 6.64
C ARG A 92 -9.77 -8.20 5.54
N THR A 93 -8.63 -8.81 5.20
CA THR A 93 -7.69 -8.28 4.22
C THR A 93 -7.61 -9.23 3.04
N PHE A 94 -7.83 -8.70 1.84
CA PHE A 94 -7.67 -9.42 0.59
C PHE A 94 -6.52 -8.81 -0.21
N VAL A 95 -5.72 -9.66 -0.84
CA VAL A 95 -4.62 -9.26 -1.72
C VAL A 95 -4.87 -9.87 -3.09
N LEU A 96 -5.06 -9.03 -4.10
CA LEU A 96 -5.11 -9.45 -5.49
C LEU A 96 -3.80 -9.00 -6.16
N PRO A 97 -2.81 -9.89 -6.35
CA PRO A 97 -1.67 -9.59 -7.20
C PRO A 97 -2.13 -9.23 -8.60
N THR A 98 -1.45 -8.30 -9.25
CA THR A 98 -1.89 -7.81 -10.56
C THR A 98 -0.68 -7.59 -11.48
N PRO A 99 -0.66 -8.18 -12.67
CA PRO A 99 0.44 -8.00 -13.60
C PRO A 99 0.30 -6.67 -14.36
N MET A 100 1.32 -5.82 -14.29
CA MET A 100 1.25 -4.45 -14.82
C MET A 100 1.84 -4.32 -16.21
N ALA A 101 2.82 -5.15 -16.57
CA ALA A 101 3.45 -5.11 -17.88
C ALA A 101 2.69 -5.98 -18.88
N THR A 102 2.38 -5.47 -20.07
CA THR A 102 1.60 -6.20 -21.11
C THR A 102 2.25 -7.53 -21.56
N ASP A 103 3.58 -7.65 -21.42
CA ASP A 103 4.34 -8.85 -21.76
C ASP A 103 4.54 -9.80 -20.57
N GLN A 104 4.14 -9.40 -19.35
CA GLN A 104 4.16 -10.26 -18.17
C GLN A 104 3.09 -11.35 -18.31
N LYS A 105 3.55 -12.59 -18.48
CA LYS A 105 2.71 -13.78 -18.65
C LYS A 105 2.33 -14.44 -17.33
N GLU A 106 3.13 -14.22 -16.31
CA GLU A 106 2.99 -14.89 -15.03
C GLU A 106 3.58 -14.05 -13.88
N LEU A 107 3.16 -14.36 -12.65
CA LEU A 107 3.63 -13.73 -11.43
C LEU A 107 4.28 -14.76 -10.50
N PRO A 108 5.62 -14.82 -10.44
CA PRO A 108 6.36 -15.63 -9.49
C PRO A 108 6.52 -14.84 -8.17
N ILE A 109 5.59 -15.03 -7.23
CA ILE A 109 5.51 -14.19 -6.02
C ILE A 109 5.18 -15.00 -4.75
N ALA A 110 5.56 -14.45 -3.61
CA ALA A 110 5.17 -14.93 -2.30
C ALA A 110 4.61 -13.80 -1.43
N ALA A 111 3.79 -14.17 -0.45
CA ALA A 111 3.23 -13.28 0.56
C ALA A 111 3.88 -13.56 1.92
N LEU A 112 4.49 -12.53 2.53
CA LEU A 112 5.12 -12.60 3.85
C LEU A 112 4.34 -11.72 4.81
N VAL A 113 3.87 -12.27 5.91
CA VAL A 113 3.16 -11.50 6.95
C VAL A 113 4.07 -11.34 8.16
N TYR A 114 4.14 -10.12 8.65
CA TYR A 114 4.93 -9.71 9.80
C TYR A 114 4.02 -9.20 10.91
N ASP A 115 4.39 -9.52 12.16
CA ASP A 115 3.82 -8.86 13.33
C ASP A 115 4.33 -7.41 13.46
N PRO A 116 3.76 -6.59 14.36
CA PRO A 116 4.22 -5.21 14.55
C PRO A 116 5.69 -5.12 14.98
N GLU A 117 6.23 -6.18 15.59
CA GLU A 117 7.58 -6.27 16.13
C GLU A 117 8.62 -6.65 15.08
N GLY A 118 8.17 -6.99 13.87
CA GLY A 118 9.01 -7.31 12.72
C GLY A 118 9.40 -8.78 12.60
N HIS A 119 8.72 -9.67 13.34
CA HIS A 119 8.86 -11.11 13.15
C HIS A 119 7.99 -11.59 12.00
N GLU A 120 8.58 -12.36 11.09
CA GLU A 120 7.82 -13.07 10.05
C GLU A 120 7.00 -14.16 10.72
N VAL A 121 5.68 -14.01 10.72
CA VAL A 121 4.75 -14.96 11.35
C VAL A 121 4.18 -15.95 10.35
N LEU A 122 4.17 -15.60 9.07
CA LEU A 122 3.62 -16.41 8.01
C LEU A 122 4.34 -16.11 6.68
N ARG A 123 4.70 -17.19 5.97
CA ARG A 123 5.15 -17.15 4.58
C ARG A 123 4.27 -18.06 3.75
N TYR A 124 3.64 -17.49 2.73
CA TYR A 124 2.79 -18.21 1.80
C TYR A 124 3.34 -18.09 0.38
N GLY A 125 3.86 -19.21 -0.14
CA GLY A 125 4.25 -19.32 -1.54
C GLY A 125 3.01 -19.37 -2.42
N ILE A 126 2.84 -18.36 -3.29
CA ILE A 126 1.70 -18.31 -4.18
C ILE A 126 2.04 -19.14 -5.42
N PRO A 127 1.17 -20.07 -5.86
CA PRO A 127 1.37 -20.76 -7.13
C PRO A 127 1.56 -19.73 -8.23
N LYS A 128 2.48 -20.02 -9.16
CA LYS A 128 2.78 -19.10 -10.27
C LYS A 128 1.52 -18.72 -11.03
N LEU A 129 1.06 -17.49 -10.83
CA LEU A 129 -0.24 -17.04 -11.33
C LEU A 129 -0.12 -16.67 -12.81
N PRO A 130 -0.98 -17.19 -13.71
CA PRO A 130 -1.04 -16.69 -15.08
C PRO A 130 -1.54 -15.24 -15.10
N ARG A 131 -1.21 -14.45 -16.14
CA ARG A 131 -1.62 -13.04 -16.23
C ARG A 131 -3.11 -12.82 -15.95
N SER A 132 -3.97 -13.64 -16.57
CA SER A 132 -5.42 -13.55 -16.48
C SER A 132 -6.02 -14.30 -15.27
N HIS A 133 -5.26 -14.44 -14.18
CA HIS A 133 -5.77 -15.11 -12.98
C HIS A 133 -6.89 -14.29 -12.32
N GLU A 134 -7.76 -15.01 -11.62
CA GLU A 134 -8.88 -14.47 -10.84
C GLU A 134 -8.72 -14.86 -9.36
N THR A 135 -7.50 -14.75 -8.85
CA THR A 135 -7.14 -15.24 -7.52
C THR A 135 -6.83 -14.06 -6.61
N ALA A 136 -7.76 -13.77 -5.69
CA ALA A 136 -7.48 -12.93 -4.54
C ALA A 136 -7.16 -13.80 -3.32
N LEU A 137 -6.02 -13.53 -2.71
CA LEU A 137 -5.60 -14.11 -1.45
C LEU A 137 -6.41 -13.50 -0.31
N ASP A 138 -7.10 -14.34 0.44
CA ASP A 138 -7.77 -13.93 1.68
C ASP A 138 -6.90 -14.30 2.88
N LEU A 139 -6.36 -13.31 3.58
CA LEU A 139 -5.42 -13.56 4.67
C LEU A 139 -6.06 -14.36 5.81
N ASP A 140 -7.36 -14.24 6.04
CA ASP A 140 -8.08 -15.01 7.07
C ASP A 140 -8.00 -16.52 6.86
N THR A 141 -7.78 -16.97 5.61
CA THR A 141 -7.76 -18.39 5.24
C THR A 141 -6.37 -18.99 5.27
N LEU A 142 -5.34 -18.17 5.52
CA LEU A 142 -3.96 -18.63 5.47
C LEU A 142 -3.54 -19.29 6.79
N PRO A 143 -3.00 -20.53 6.75
CA PRO A 143 -2.46 -21.17 7.94
C PRO A 143 -1.34 -20.32 8.55
N GLY A 144 -1.38 -20.04 9.84
CA GLY A 144 -0.39 -19.22 10.55
C GLY A 144 -0.81 -17.76 10.77
N ILE A 145 -1.90 -17.28 10.13
CA ILE A 145 -2.40 -15.92 10.35
C ILE A 145 -2.85 -15.70 11.81
N GLU A 146 -3.25 -16.77 12.50
CA GLU A 146 -3.65 -16.77 13.91
C GLU A 146 -2.55 -16.28 14.85
N ALA A 147 -1.28 -16.30 14.42
CA ALA A 147 -0.16 -15.74 15.18
C ALA A 147 -0.31 -14.22 15.42
N LEU A 148 -1.06 -13.50 14.58
CA LEU A 148 -1.41 -12.09 14.82
C LEU A 148 -2.54 -11.92 15.86
N GLY A 149 -3.24 -13.00 16.23
CA GLY A 149 -4.44 -12.94 17.06
C GLY A 149 -5.49 -11.97 16.49
N ASN A 150 -5.97 -11.05 17.31
CA ASN A 150 -6.85 -9.94 16.88
C ASN A 150 -6.07 -8.65 16.53
N GLY A 151 -4.74 -8.72 16.54
CA GLY A 151 -3.82 -7.63 16.32
C GLY A 151 -3.67 -7.26 14.85
N TYR A 152 -2.68 -6.43 14.57
CA TYR A 152 -2.36 -5.90 13.24
C TYR A 152 -0.93 -6.27 12.88
N GLY A 153 -0.52 -5.91 11.66
CA GLY A 153 0.83 -6.05 11.17
C GLY A 153 0.92 -5.52 9.75
N HIS A 154 1.72 -6.16 8.93
CA HIS A 154 1.74 -5.91 7.49
C HIS A 154 2.08 -7.16 6.70
N ILE A 155 1.72 -7.14 5.44
CA ILE A 155 2.12 -8.10 4.44
C ILE A 155 3.14 -7.44 3.52
N GLU A 156 4.12 -8.21 3.08
CA GLU A 156 5.01 -7.87 1.99
C GLU A 156 4.81 -8.90 0.87
N LEU A 157 4.44 -8.42 -0.32
CA LEU A 157 4.61 -9.24 -1.51
C LEU A 157 6.05 -9.11 -1.99
N VAL A 158 6.64 -10.25 -2.34
CA VAL A 158 7.99 -10.37 -2.87
C VAL A 158 8.00 -11.25 -4.11
N TYR A 159 9.00 -11.09 -4.96
CA TYR A 159 9.23 -12.10 -6.01
C TYR A 159 9.75 -13.40 -5.41
N ASP A 160 9.23 -14.53 -5.90
CA ASP A 160 9.63 -15.88 -5.52
C ASP A 160 9.86 -16.72 -6.78
N PHE A 161 11.14 -16.89 -7.13
CA PHE A 161 11.57 -17.63 -8.31
C PHE A 161 11.85 -19.12 -8.01
N SER A 162 11.42 -19.66 -6.87
CA SER A 162 11.65 -21.07 -6.51
C SER A 162 11.05 -22.05 -7.54
N ALA A 163 9.93 -21.68 -8.17
CA ALA A 163 9.30 -22.40 -9.28
C ALA A 163 9.70 -21.84 -10.68
N GLY A 164 10.76 -21.04 -10.73
CA GLY A 164 11.19 -20.29 -11.92
C GLY A 164 10.25 -19.13 -12.27
N GLY A 165 10.32 -18.69 -13.52
CA GLY A 165 9.50 -17.61 -14.07
C GLY A 165 10.24 -16.30 -14.27
N ALA A 166 9.51 -15.28 -14.74
CA ALA A 166 10.05 -13.98 -15.10
C ALA A 166 9.35 -12.86 -14.33
N ALA A 167 10.07 -11.76 -14.12
CA ALA A 167 9.60 -10.56 -13.46
C ALA A 167 10.20 -9.33 -14.14
N ASP A 168 9.60 -8.16 -13.91
CA ASP A 168 9.92 -6.88 -14.56
C ASP A 168 10.40 -5.79 -13.57
N GLY A 169 10.42 -6.09 -12.27
CA GLY A 169 10.78 -5.14 -11.21
C GLY A 169 9.61 -4.23 -10.81
N TRP A 170 8.40 -4.49 -11.30
CA TRP A 170 7.20 -3.73 -11.00
C TRP A 170 6.10 -4.62 -10.41
N LEU A 171 6.38 -5.19 -9.24
CA LEU A 171 5.39 -5.96 -8.49
C LEU A 171 4.25 -5.03 -8.03
N HIS A 172 3.01 -5.40 -8.32
CA HIS A 172 1.81 -4.62 -7.99
C HIS A 172 0.70 -5.55 -7.49
N ALA A 173 -0.18 -4.98 -6.66
CA ALA A 173 -1.38 -5.64 -6.18
C ALA A 173 -2.46 -4.61 -5.81
N LEU A 174 -3.71 -5.07 -5.84
CA LEU A 174 -4.85 -4.41 -5.23
C LEU A 174 -5.06 -4.99 -3.83
N PHE A 175 -5.05 -4.14 -2.82
CA PHE A 175 -5.31 -4.52 -1.43
C PHE A 175 -6.70 -4.03 -1.05
N ARG A 176 -7.58 -4.96 -0.62
CA ARG A 176 -8.93 -4.63 -0.15
C ARG A 176 -9.05 -4.93 1.33
N TYR A 177 -9.54 -3.95 2.07
CA TYR A 177 -9.86 -4.07 3.49
C TYR A 177 -11.37 -4.02 3.65
N ARG A 178 -11.94 -5.01 4.31
CA ARG A 178 -13.37 -5.03 4.63
C ARG A 178 -13.56 -5.05 6.14
N HIS A 179 -14.25 -4.04 6.66
CA HIS A 179 -14.64 -3.99 8.06
C HIS A 179 -15.72 -5.04 8.34
N ARG A 180 -15.50 -5.91 9.32
CA ARG A 180 -16.33 -7.10 9.57
C ARG A 180 -17.75 -6.76 9.99
N ARG A 181 -17.92 -5.75 10.87
CA ARG A 181 -19.24 -5.38 11.40
C ARG A 181 -20.11 -4.63 10.39
N SER A 182 -19.51 -3.66 9.69
CA SER A 182 -20.25 -2.75 8.81
C SER A 182 -20.30 -3.22 7.35
N GLY A 183 -19.47 -4.20 6.99
CA GLY A 183 -19.25 -4.61 5.62
C GLY A 183 -18.58 -3.54 4.75
N HIS A 184 -18.18 -2.39 5.33
CA HIS A 184 -17.54 -1.32 4.57
C HIS A 184 -16.21 -1.81 3.99
N ALA A 185 -15.98 -1.57 2.70
CA ALA A 185 -14.73 -1.91 2.05
C ALA A 185 -14.04 -0.67 1.50
N ALA A 186 -12.72 -0.65 1.62
CA ALA A 186 -11.82 0.30 0.97
C ALA A 186 -10.70 -0.47 0.27
N GLU A 187 -10.21 0.10 -0.82
CA GLU A 187 -9.12 -0.46 -1.61
C GLU A 187 -7.96 0.53 -1.68
N THR A 188 -6.76 0.00 -1.79
CA THR A 188 -5.53 0.74 -2.07
C THR A 188 -4.65 -0.06 -3.03
N SER A 189 -3.75 0.62 -3.73
CA SER A 189 -2.83 -0.01 -4.67
C SER A 189 -1.53 0.76 -4.78
N PHE A 190 -0.41 0.04 -4.85
CA PHE A 190 0.91 0.62 -4.97
C PHE A 190 1.90 -0.34 -5.65
N GLY A 191 3.00 0.19 -6.17
CA GLY A 191 4.08 -0.58 -6.79
C GLY A 191 5.21 -0.90 -5.81
N ALA A 192 5.90 -2.02 -6.00
CA ALA A 192 7.03 -2.39 -5.17
C ALA A 192 8.23 -1.46 -5.34
N HIS A 193 9.06 -1.36 -4.30
CA HIS A 193 10.37 -0.72 -4.34
C HIS A 193 11.41 -1.56 -3.58
N ILE A 194 12.68 -1.18 -3.70
CA ILE A 194 13.74 -1.69 -2.81
C ILE A 194 13.88 -0.71 -1.64
N PHE A 195 13.84 -1.22 -0.41
CA PHE A 195 13.84 -0.41 0.81
C PHE A 195 15.05 -0.69 1.69
N ASN A 196 15.55 0.37 2.34
CA ASN A 196 16.50 0.31 3.45
C ASN A 196 17.67 -0.66 3.23
N THR A 197 18.44 -0.39 2.18
CA THR A 197 19.67 -1.13 1.82
C THR A 197 20.72 -0.14 1.32
N ILE A 198 21.99 -0.54 1.38
CA ILE A 198 23.13 0.28 0.92
C ILE A 198 23.27 0.18 -0.61
N LEU A 199 22.88 -0.95 -1.18
CA LEU A 199 23.08 -1.25 -2.59
C LEU A 199 21.91 -0.71 -3.43
N THR A 200 22.24 -0.14 -4.58
CA THR A 200 21.26 0.30 -5.58
C THR A 200 21.11 -0.74 -6.68
N TYR A 201 19.90 -0.88 -7.21
CA TYR A 201 19.62 -1.61 -8.43
C TYR A 201 18.85 -0.73 -9.39
N ARG A 202 19.47 -0.37 -10.52
CA ARG A 202 18.92 0.62 -11.45
C ARG A 202 18.60 1.93 -10.72
N ASP A 203 17.35 2.36 -10.75
CA ASP A 203 16.82 3.56 -10.11
C ASP A 203 16.36 3.34 -8.67
N GLU A 204 16.54 2.13 -8.12
CA GLU A 204 16.15 1.75 -6.77
C GLU A 204 17.33 1.70 -5.79
N PRO A 205 17.16 2.01 -4.49
CA PRO A 205 15.96 2.55 -3.86
C PRO A 205 15.54 3.90 -4.45
N GLN A 206 14.26 3.99 -4.86
CA GLN A 206 13.76 5.18 -5.54
C GLN A 206 13.94 6.43 -4.68
N SER A 207 14.49 7.50 -5.27
CA SER A 207 14.55 8.83 -4.67
C SER A 207 13.68 9.78 -5.50
N TYR A 208 12.69 10.40 -4.85
CA TYR A 208 11.82 11.40 -5.50
C TYR A 208 12.53 12.76 -5.69
N ALA A 209 13.70 12.96 -5.08
CA ALA A 209 14.44 14.22 -5.07
C ALA A 209 15.77 14.19 -5.86
N GLY A 210 16.13 13.09 -6.53
CA GLY A 210 17.36 13.01 -7.34
C GLY A 210 18.15 11.70 -7.15
N ARG A 211 19.48 11.79 -7.02
CA ARG A 211 20.35 10.59 -6.94
C ARG A 211 19.98 9.69 -5.73
N PRO A 212 20.03 8.35 -5.85
CA PRO A 212 19.70 7.45 -4.74
C PRO A 212 20.66 7.59 -3.54
N PRO A 213 20.24 7.28 -2.29
CA PRO A 213 18.87 6.96 -1.85
C PRO A 213 18.38 7.91 -0.75
N GLY A 214 17.16 8.44 -0.89
CA GLY A 214 16.43 9.01 0.23
C GLY A 214 16.16 7.92 1.28
N LEU A 215 17.07 7.78 2.25
CA LEU A 215 16.97 6.85 3.38
C LEU A 215 16.35 7.51 4.62
N SER A 216 15.70 8.64 4.39
CA SER A 216 14.90 9.35 5.37
C SER A 216 13.44 9.29 4.95
N THR A 217 12.59 9.54 5.93
CA THR A 217 11.16 9.65 5.78
C THR A 217 10.74 11.08 6.06
N ARG A 218 9.94 11.64 5.18
CA ARG A 218 9.09 12.80 5.46
C ARG A 218 7.72 12.57 4.84
N LEU A 219 6.74 12.22 5.67
CA LEU A 219 5.35 12.02 5.24
C LEU A 219 4.48 13.13 5.81
N PHE A 220 3.46 13.50 5.04
CA PHE A 220 2.42 14.43 5.47
C PHE A 220 1.11 13.66 5.66
N LEU A 221 0.59 13.70 6.88
CA LEU A 221 -0.66 13.08 7.25
C LEU A 221 -1.72 14.18 7.43
N ARG A 222 -2.64 14.25 6.46
CA ARG A 222 -3.85 15.07 6.59
C ARG A 222 -4.75 14.48 7.69
N LEU A 223 -5.28 15.34 8.54
CA LEU A 223 -6.24 14.97 9.57
C LEU A 223 -7.68 15.15 9.07
N GLY A 224 -8.57 14.31 9.58
CA GLY A 224 -10.01 14.38 9.36
C GLY A 224 -10.65 15.58 10.04
N GLU A 225 -11.79 15.99 9.51
CA GLU A 225 -12.64 17.02 10.12
C GLU A 225 -13.45 16.46 11.29
N THR A 226 -14.19 17.33 11.98
CA THR A 226 -15.05 16.95 13.11
C THR A 226 -15.96 15.78 12.76
N GLY A 227 -15.94 14.74 13.59
CA GLY A 227 -16.72 13.51 13.39
C GLY A 227 -15.95 12.35 12.75
N TYR A 228 -14.72 12.60 12.32
CA TYR A 228 -13.78 11.57 11.88
C TYR A 228 -12.55 11.55 12.79
N ASP A 229 -12.02 10.35 13.03
CA ASP A 229 -10.67 10.18 13.53
C ASP A 229 -9.73 9.80 12.38
N THR A 230 -8.45 10.08 12.54
CA THR A 230 -7.42 9.75 11.55
C THR A 230 -6.56 8.63 12.09
N PHE A 231 -6.34 7.59 11.30
CA PHE A 231 -5.38 6.55 11.62
C PHE A 231 -4.25 6.53 10.60
N CYS A 232 -3.10 6.04 11.04
CA CYS A 232 -1.95 5.82 10.19
C CYS A 232 -1.26 4.52 10.59
N LEU A 233 -0.93 3.70 9.58
CA LEU A 233 -0.11 2.52 9.73
C LEU A 233 1.22 2.78 9.02
N LEU A 234 2.29 2.87 9.81
CA LEU A 234 3.65 3.01 9.33
C LEU A 234 4.30 1.62 9.29
N ILE A 235 4.85 1.28 8.14
CA ILE A 235 5.62 0.06 7.91
C ILE A 235 7.08 0.47 7.78
N TYR A 236 7.98 -0.29 8.39
CA TYR A 236 9.41 -0.18 8.19
C TYR A 236 9.89 -1.35 7.31
N PRO A 237 9.62 -1.31 5.99
CA PRO A 237 10.04 -2.38 5.09
C PRO A 237 11.55 -2.38 4.95
N ALA A 238 12.16 -3.55 4.88
CA ALA A 238 13.61 -3.66 4.72
C ALA A 238 13.95 -4.80 3.76
N SER A 239 14.50 -4.46 2.59
CA SER A 239 14.93 -5.47 1.61
C SER A 239 16.10 -6.28 2.15
N ARG A 240 16.97 -5.66 2.95
CA ARG A 240 18.05 -6.32 3.70
C ARG A 240 18.08 -5.76 5.12
N GLN A 241 18.74 -6.47 6.03
CA GLN A 241 18.91 -5.99 7.40
C GLN A 241 19.45 -4.55 7.42
N TRP A 242 18.75 -3.67 8.14
CA TRP A 242 19.11 -2.28 8.34
C TRP A 242 19.30 -1.99 9.84
N ARG A 243 19.06 -0.74 10.26
CA ARG A 243 19.03 -0.35 11.67
C ARG A 243 17.90 -1.08 12.38
N ALA A 244 18.19 -1.64 13.55
CA ALA A 244 17.23 -2.46 14.30
C ALA A 244 15.92 -1.75 14.63
N LYS A 245 15.95 -0.42 14.82
CA LYS A 245 14.78 0.40 15.11
C LYS A 245 14.86 1.74 14.38
N SER A 246 13.68 2.28 14.05
CA SER A 246 13.50 3.63 13.55
C SER A 246 13.62 4.66 14.67
N ALA A 247 13.92 5.91 14.31
CA ALA A 247 13.92 7.08 15.19
C ALA A 247 12.87 8.07 14.68
N THR A 248 11.61 7.62 14.66
CA THR A 248 10.52 8.32 14.00
C THR A 248 9.89 9.33 14.94
N GLU A 249 9.67 10.54 14.43
CA GLU A 249 9.00 11.63 15.11
C GLU A 249 7.63 11.88 14.47
N ILE A 250 6.61 12.02 15.32
CA ILE A 250 5.24 12.39 14.97
C ILE A 250 5.01 13.82 15.47
N ILE A 251 4.91 14.75 14.53
CA ILE A 251 4.91 16.19 14.83
C ILE A 251 3.56 16.77 14.41
N LEU A 252 2.78 17.27 15.35
CA LEU A 252 1.50 17.92 15.10
C LEU A 252 1.72 19.40 14.78
N HIS A 253 1.17 19.84 13.67
CA HIS A 253 1.17 21.23 13.24
C HIS A 253 -0.26 21.78 13.16
N ARG A 254 -0.39 23.08 13.42
CA ARG A 254 -1.57 23.88 13.08
C ARG A 254 -1.67 24.07 11.56
N GLY A 255 -2.82 24.52 11.08
CA GLY A 255 -3.02 24.85 9.66
C GLY A 255 -2.12 25.98 9.13
N ASP A 256 -1.57 26.83 10.01
CA ASP A 256 -0.58 27.86 9.66
C ASP A 256 0.88 27.34 9.63
N GLY A 257 1.09 26.06 9.95
CA GLY A 257 2.38 25.40 9.99
C GLY A 257 3.13 25.49 11.32
N ALA A 258 2.60 26.17 12.33
CA ALA A 258 3.22 26.19 13.66
C ALA A 258 3.16 24.80 14.32
N GLU A 259 4.28 24.34 14.87
CA GLU A 259 4.34 23.10 15.66
C GLU A 259 3.56 23.27 16.97
N VAL A 260 2.73 22.29 17.29
CA VAL A 260 1.90 22.24 18.50
C VAL A 260 2.51 21.27 19.51
N ALA A 261 2.88 20.09 19.04
CA ALA A 261 3.36 19.00 19.87
C ALA A 261 4.18 18.02 19.03
N ARG A 262 5.02 17.24 19.71
CA ARG A 262 5.91 16.25 19.13
C ARG A 262 6.03 15.05 20.04
N THR A 263 6.05 13.87 19.45
CA THR A 263 6.33 12.62 20.17
C THR A 263 7.14 11.66 19.30
N SER A 264 7.94 10.83 19.94
CA SER A 264 8.69 9.77 19.26
C SER A 264 7.86 8.48 19.15
N LEU A 265 8.06 7.74 18.06
CA LEU A 265 7.45 6.43 17.80
C LEU A 265 8.53 5.49 17.24
N SER A 266 9.00 4.54 18.02
CA SER A 266 10.00 3.58 17.54
C SER A 266 9.34 2.38 16.84
N ILE A 267 9.81 2.08 15.63
CA ILE A 267 9.36 0.94 14.81
C ILE A 267 10.53 -0.03 14.63
N PRO A 268 10.40 -1.32 15.00
CA PRO A 268 11.41 -2.32 14.69
C PRO A 268 11.63 -2.49 13.18
N CYS A 269 12.85 -2.84 12.77
CA CYS A 269 13.14 -3.20 11.37
C CYS A 269 12.22 -4.34 10.92
N SER A 270 11.64 -4.21 9.73
CA SER A 270 10.61 -5.12 9.21
C SER A 270 9.33 -5.15 10.02
N GLY A 271 9.14 -4.24 11.00
CA GLY A 271 7.95 -4.12 11.82
C GLY A 271 7.02 -2.99 11.36
N SER A 272 5.96 -2.75 12.12
CA SER A 272 4.97 -1.71 11.83
C SER A 272 4.34 -1.12 13.08
N ARG A 273 3.74 0.06 12.96
CA ARG A 273 2.97 0.73 14.02
C ARG A 273 1.69 1.30 13.46
N LEU A 274 0.56 0.93 14.06
CA LEU A 274 -0.74 1.54 13.84
C LEU A 274 -1.01 2.53 14.97
N PHE A 275 -1.32 3.78 14.62
CA PHE A 275 -1.74 4.79 15.59
C PHE A 275 -2.96 5.56 15.10
N TYR A 276 -3.66 6.16 16.06
CA TYR A 276 -4.81 7.03 15.83
C TYR A 276 -4.48 8.42 16.37
N TYR A 277 -4.85 9.47 15.64
CA TYR A 277 -4.62 10.86 16.02
C TYR A 277 -5.17 11.14 17.42
N SER A 278 -6.39 10.68 17.71
CA SER A 278 -7.04 10.83 19.01
C SER A 278 -6.34 10.11 20.17
N LEU A 279 -5.54 9.08 19.89
CA LEU A 279 -4.79 8.32 20.90
C LEU A 279 -3.37 8.85 21.11
N VAL A 280 -2.79 9.50 20.10
CA VAL A 280 -1.45 10.09 20.18
C VAL A 280 -1.47 11.47 20.83
N PHE A 281 -2.50 12.28 20.56
CA PHE A 281 -2.62 13.63 21.10
C PHE A 281 -3.89 13.81 21.92
N ASP A 282 -3.74 14.31 23.14
CA ASP A 282 -4.84 14.52 24.08
C ASP A 282 -5.81 15.63 23.62
N PRO A 283 -7.04 15.70 24.19
CA PRO A 283 -8.02 16.70 23.77
C PRO A 283 -7.52 18.16 23.84
N PRO A 284 -6.80 18.63 24.88
CA PRO A 284 -6.24 19.97 24.91
C PRO A 284 -5.26 20.25 23.75
N THR A 285 -4.34 19.32 23.48
CA THR A 285 -3.36 19.44 22.38
C THR A 285 -4.07 19.51 21.03
N ARG A 286 -5.10 18.69 20.83
CA ARG A 286 -5.91 18.70 19.60
C ARG A 286 -6.72 19.99 19.46
N ALA A 287 -7.25 20.54 20.54
CA ALA A 287 -7.94 21.83 20.55
C ALA A 287 -6.99 22.97 20.17
N GLN A 288 -5.74 22.96 20.65
CA GLN A 288 -4.71 23.94 20.28
C GLN A 288 -4.33 23.84 18.80
N ALA A 289 -4.27 22.63 18.25
CA ALA A 289 -3.97 22.43 16.83
C ALA A 289 -5.07 23.02 15.91
N GLY A 290 -6.33 22.88 16.32
CA GLY A 290 -7.48 23.47 15.66
C GLY A 290 -7.77 22.88 14.27
N SER A 291 -8.59 23.60 13.50
CA SER A 291 -8.97 23.22 12.13
C SER A 291 -7.77 23.30 11.17
N GLY A 292 -7.71 22.37 10.21
CA GLY A 292 -6.64 22.36 9.21
C GLY A 292 -5.30 21.86 9.72
N ALA A 293 -5.25 21.34 10.96
CA ALA A 293 -4.07 20.70 11.51
C ALA A 293 -3.63 19.49 10.67
N TYR A 294 -2.33 19.21 10.71
CA TYR A 294 -1.73 18.07 10.01
C TYR A 294 -0.57 17.52 10.82
N ILE A 295 -0.21 16.27 10.54
CA ILE A 295 0.95 15.62 11.17
C ILE A 295 2.08 15.51 10.14
N VAL A 296 3.29 15.87 10.54
CA VAL A 296 4.53 15.54 9.82
C VAL A 296 5.16 14.35 10.51
N ILE A 297 5.40 13.29 9.74
CA ILE A 297 6.11 12.08 10.19
C ILE A 297 7.51 12.16 9.62
N ARG A 298 8.52 12.18 10.51
CA ARG A 298 9.91 12.35 10.11
C ARG A 298 10.79 11.25 10.68
N ASP A 299 11.65 10.70 9.85
CA ASP A 299 12.70 9.77 10.28
C ASP A 299 13.96 10.02 9.46
N THR A 300 15.13 10.11 10.08
CA THR A 300 16.40 10.34 9.36
C THR A 300 17.28 9.08 9.30
N THR A 301 16.77 7.97 9.81
CA THR A 301 17.49 6.71 10.00
C THR A 301 17.03 5.62 9.03
N CYS A 302 15.78 5.70 8.57
CA CYS A 302 15.21 4.78 7.59
C CYS A 302 14.10 5.43 6.74
N ARG A 303 13.81 4.77 5.60
CA ARG A 303 12.62 5.00 4.78
C ARG A 303 11.46 4.16 5.32
N LEU A 304 10.38 4.81 5.68
CA LEU A 304 9.12 4.19 6.08
C LEU A 304 8.14 4.24 4.92
N PHE A 305 7.19 3.33 4.95
CA PHE A 305 6.05 3.33 4.04
C PHE A 305 4.78 3.52 4.85
N GLY A 306 4.00 4.55 4.53
CA GLY A 306 2.82 4.92 5.31
C GLY A 306 1.54 4.58 4.58
N TYR A 307 0.55 4.13 5.34
CA TYR A 307 -0.85 4.10 4.94
C TYR A 307 -1.65 4.95 5.91
N HIS A 308 -2.66 5.64 5.41
CA HIS A 308 -3.48 6.51 6.23
C HIS A 308 -4.95 6.41 5.85
N GLY A 309 -5.81 6.81 6.76
CA GLY A 309 -7.23 6.75 6.55
C GLY A 309 -8.02 7.59 7.54
N LEU A 310 -9.27 7.83 7.18
CA LEU A 310 -10.25 8.41 8.07
C LEU A 310 -11.19 7.29 8.53
N ILE A 311 -11.56 7.32 9.80
CA ILE A 311 -12.60 6.46 10.35
C ILE A 311 -13.71 7.33 10.93
N GLY A 312 -14.94 7.09 10.49
CA GLY A 312 -16.11 7.85 10.90
C GLY A 312 -17.09 7.01 11.72
N ARG A 313 -18.33 7.51 11.79
CA ARG A 313 -19.44 6.78 12.41
C ARG A 313 -19.73 5.47 11.67
N ASN A 314 -20.28 4.49 12.38
CA ASN A 314 -20.68 3.17 11.84
C ASN A 314 -19.54 2.41 11.14
N ASP A 315 -18.28 2.67 11.53
CA ASP A 315 -17.08 2.08 10.94
C ASP A 315 -16.99 2.24 9.42
N ALA A 316 -17.54 3.34 8.90
CA ALA A 316 -17.18 3.80 7.57
C ALA A 316 -15.74 4.30 7.62
N PHE A 317 -14.93 3.90 6.66
CA PHE A 317 -13.52 4.29 6.64
C PHE A 317 -13.00 4.46 5.22
N SER A 318 -11.97 5.29 5.07
CA SER A 318 -11.12 5.34 3.89
C SER A 318 -9.73 4.83 4.25
N LEU A 319 -8.98 4.35 3.26
CA LEU A 319 -7.59 3.94 3.42
C LEU A 319 -6.87 4.15 2.09
N ASP A 320 -5.73 4.81 2.12
CA ASP A 320 -4.82 4.88 0.97
C ASP A 320 -3.36 4.94 1.45
N HIS A 321 -2.39 4.70 0.56
CA HIS A 321 -0.98 4.88 0.86
C HIS A 321 -0.58 6.37 0.86
N MET A 322 0.49 6.66 1.59
CA MET A 322 1.05 8.00 1.72
C MET A 322 2.20 8.19 0.73
N PHE A 323 2.29 9.39 0.17
CA PHE A 323 3.49 9.83 -0.55
C PHE A 323 4.34 10.69 0.36
N GLY A 324 5.61 10.34 0.47
CA GLY A 324 6.64 11.23 1.00
C GLY A 324 7.21 12.09 -0.11
N PHE A 325 7.64 13.29 0.24
CA PHE A 325 8.50 14.13 -0.60
C PHE A 325 9.95 13.97 -0.13
#